data_AF-A0AAA9S3Q8-F1
#
_entry.id   AF-A0AAA9S3Q8-F1
#
_cell.length_a   1.000
_cell.length_b   1.000
_cell.length_c   1.000
_cell.angle_alpha   90.00
_cell.angle_beta   90.00
_cell.angle_gamma   90.00
#
_symmetry.space_group_name_H-M   'P 1'
#
loop_
_entity.id
_entity.type
_entity.pdbx_description
1 polymer ?
#
loop_
_entity_poly.entity_id
_entity_poly.type
_entity_poly.pdbx_seq_one_letter_code
_entity_poly.pdbx_strand_id
1 'polypeptide(L)'
;MMFPQSRHSGSSHLPQQLKFTTSDSCDRIKDEFQLLQAQYHSLKLECDKLASEKSEMQRHYVMYYEMSYGLNIEMHKQAEIVKRLNGICAQVLPYLSQEHQQQVLGAIERAKQVTAPELNSIIRQLQAHQLSQLQALALPLTPLPVGLQPPSLPAVSAGTGLLSLSALGSQAHLSKEDKNGHDGDTHQEDDGEKSD
;
A
#
# COMPACT_ATOMS: atom_id res chain seq x y z
N MET A 1 -17.90 65.20 -58.43
CA MET A 1 -17.68 65.80 -57.10
C MET A 1 -16.58 64.97 -56.44
N MET A 2 -15.31 65.37 -56.58
CA MET A 2 -14.54 66.29 -55.71
C MET A 2 -14.33 65.73 -54.29
N PHE A 3 -13.10 65.24 -54.07
CA PHE A 3 -12.47 65.00 -52.77
C PHE A 3 -12.44 66.27 -51.91
N PRO A 4 -12.23 66.13 -50.59
CA PRO A 4 -11.39 67.07 -49.88
C PRO A 4 -10.19 66.36 -49.23
N GLN A 5 -9.04 66.93 -49.56
CA GLN A 5 -7.75 66.76 -48.90
C GLN A 5 -7.78 67.58 -47.61
N SER A 6 -7.29 67.05 -46.49
CA SER A 6 -6.94 67.87 -45.32
C SER A 6 -5.72 67.29 -44.63
N ARG A 7 -4.81 68.23 -44.35
CA ARG A 7 -3.40 68.07 -44.05
C ARG A 7 -3.13 67.54 -42.64
N HIS A 8 -2.01 66.84 -42.52
CA HIS A 8 -1.33 66.50 -41.28
C HIS A 8 -1.34 67.65 -40.26
N SER A 9 -1.80 67.36 -39.05
CA SER A 9 -1.42 68.06 -37.83
C SER A 9 -0.69 67.05 -36.94
N GLY A 10 0.57 67.34 -36.65
CA GLY A 10 1.45 66.45 -35.91
C GLY A 10 0.90 66.15 -34.52
N SER A 11 0.74 64.88 -34.21
CA SER A 11 0.79 64.38 -32.84
C SER A 11 1.99 63.46 -32.76
N SER A 12 3.09 64.00 -32.24
CA SER A 12 4.22 63.21 -31.77
C SER A 12 3.74 62.46 -30.52
N HIS A 13 2.97 61.39 -30.71
CA HIS A 13 2.76 60.43 -29.64
C HIS A 13 3.93 59.47 -29.70
N LEU A 14 4.95 59.78 -28.89
CA LEU A 14 6.01 58.84 -28.56
C LEU A 14 5.38 57.47 -28.25
N PRO A 15 6.02 56.35 -28.63
CA PRO A 15 5.66 55.10 -28.00
C PRO A 15 5.81 55.36 -26.50
N GLN A 16 4.74 55.16 -25.72
CA GLN A 16 4.88 55.00 -24.28
C GLN A 16 5.77 53.79 -24.11
N GLN A 17 7.09 54.01 -24.14
CA GLN A 17 8.05 53.10 -23.56
C GLN A 17 7.52 52.92 -22.15
N LEU A 18 6.98 51.72 -21.89
CA LEU A 18 6.88 51.18 -20.55
C LEU A 18 8.25 51.39 -19.93
N LYS A 19 8.41 52.51 -19.20
CA LYS A 19 9.57 52.76 -18.37
C LYS A 19 9.36 51.87 -17.16
N PHE A 20 9.65 50.59 -17.35
CA PHE A 20 9.93 49.68 -16.25
C PHE A 20 11.04 50.34 -15.47
N THR A 21 10.71 50.92 -14.32
CA THR A 21 11.74 51.47 -13.46
C THR A 21 12.49 50.29 -12.87
N THR A 22 13.78 50.45 -12.56
CA THR A 22 14.57 49.39 -11.93
C THR A 22 13.91 48.90 -10.62
N SER A 23 13.13 49.75 -9.96
CA SER A 23 12.31 49.39 -8.79
C SER A 23 11.22 48.38 -9.15
N ASP A 24 10.46 48.59 -10.24
CA ASP A 24 9.39 47.68 -10.67
C ASP A 24 9.95 46.29 -11.01
N SER A 25 11.14 46.23 -11.63
CA SER A 25 11.84 44.97 -11.90
C SER A 25 12.25 44.27 -10.60
N CYS A 26 12.71 45.01 -9.60
CA CYS A 26 13.11 44.46 -8.29
C CYS A 26 11.89 43.88 -7.54
N ASP A 27 10.74 44.55 -7.58
CA ASP A 27 9.52 44.07 -6.96
C ASP A 27 8.96 42.83 -7.68
N ARG A 28 9.01 42.79 -9.01
CA ARG A 28 8.67 41.57 -9.76
C ARG A 28 9.56 40.38 -9.40
N ILE A 29 10.87 40.59 -9.27
CA ILE A 29 11.80 39.53 -8.86
C ILE A 29 11.47 39.05 -7.43
N LYS A 30 11.11 39.97 -6.53
CA LYS A 30 10.70 39.64 -5.15
C LYS A 30 9.42 38.80 -5.14
N ASP A 31 8.42 39.16 -5.94
CA ASP A 31 7.16 38.42 -6.05
C ASP A 31 7.37 37.04 -6.68
N GLU A 32 8.18 36.95 -7.74
CA GLU A 32 8.55 35.67 -8.36
C GLU A 32 9.32 34.77 -7.38
N PHE A 33 10.21 35.34 -6.57
CA PHE A 33 10.92 34.59 -5.53
C PHE A 33 9.98 34.10 -4.43
N GLN A 34 9.05 34.94 -3.96
CA GLN A 34 8.05 34.53 -2.97
C GLN A 34 7.12 33.44 -3.51
N LEU A 35 6.71 33.55 -4.77
CA LEU A 35 5.92 32.53 -5.45
C LEU A 35 6.71 31.22 -5.52
N LEU A 36 7.98 31.27 -5.94
CA LEU A 36 8.85 30.10 -6.01
C LEU A 36 9.05 29.46 -4.62
N GLN A 37 9.22 30.28 -3.58
CA GLN A 37 9.35 29.80 -2.21
C GLN A 37 8.07 29.10 -1.72
N ALA A 38 6.89 29.64 -2.05
CA ALA A 38 5.60 29.02 -1.74
C ALA A 38 5.43 27.68 -2.48
N GLN A 39 5.76 27.62 -3.77
CA GLN A 39 5.74 26.39 -4.57
C GLN A 39 6.67 25.33 -3.99
N TYR A 40 7.90 25.71 -3.61
CA TYR A 40 8.85 24.81 -2.97
C TYR A 40 8.31 24.24 -1.65
N HIS A 41 7.71 25.08 -0.80
CA HIS A 41 7.14 24.62 0.46
C HIS A 41 5.98 23.64 0.25
N SER A 42 5.08 23.95 -0.70
CA SER A 42 3.99 23.05 -1.08
C SER A 42 4.52 21.70 -1.58
N LEU A 43 5.50 21.73 -2.49
CA LEU A 43 6.11 20.52 -3.04
C LEU A 43 6.80 19.69 -1.95
N LYS A 44 7.48 20.33 -1.00
CA LYS A 44 8.10 19.64 0.13
C LYS A 44 7.07 18.87 0.96
N LEU A 45 5.93 19.49 1.28
CA LEU A 45 4.85 18.83 2.02
C LEU A 45 4.27 17.65 1.23
N GLU A 46 4.15 17.79 -0.10
CA GLU A 46 3.72 16.71 -0.97
C GLU A 46 4.72 15.55 -0.99
N CYS A 47 6.02 15.83 -1.03
CA CYS A 47 7.06 14.80 -0.92
C CYS A 47 7.01 14.06 0.42
N ASP A 48 6.84 14.78 1.53
CA ASP A 48 6.75 14.18 2.87
C ASP A 48 5.51 13.27 2.97
N LYS A 49 4.38 13.72 2.41
CA LYS A 49 3.15 12.92 2.32
C LYS A 49 3.38 11.65 1.48
N LEU A 50 3.98 11.78 0.31
CA LEU A 50 4.24 10.65 -0.59
C LEU A 50 5.20 9.63 0.05
N ALA A 51 6.19 10.10 0.83
CA ALA A 51 7.08 9.22 1.57
C ALA A 51 6.32 8.41 2.65
N SER A 52 5.35 9.03 3.33
CA SER A 52 4.46 8.33 4.27
C SER A 52 3.60 7.30 3.57
N GLU A 53 2.93 7.66 2.46
CA GLU A 53 2.10 6.74 1.67
C GLU A 53 2.92 5.57 1.13
N LYS A 54 4.16 5.80 0.68
CA LYS A 54 5.08 4.74 0.25
C LYS A 54 5.37 3.75 1.37
N SER A 55 5.63 4.26 2.58
CA SER A 55 5.92 3.42 3.74
C SER A 55 4.69 2.60 4.17
N GLU A 56 3.49 3.17 4.07
CA GLU A 56 2.25 2.47 4.31
C GLU A 56 1.97 1.39 3.26
N MET A 57 2.15 1.73 1.99
CA MET A 57 2.03 0.78 0.89
C MET A 57 3.00 -0.39 1.06
N GLN A 58 4.24 -0.13 1.47
CA GLN A 58 5.22 -1.17 1.74
C GLN A 58 4.76 -2.12 2.86
N ARG A 59 4.15 -1.59 3.92
CA ARG A 59 3.60 -2.41 5.01
C ARG A 59 2.47 -3.32 4.52
N HIS A 60 1.54 -2.78 3.73
CA HIS A 60 0.48 -3.59 3.13
C HIS A 60 1.04 -4.63 2.17
N TYR A 61 2.02 -4.26 1.34
CA TYR A 61 2.68 -5.17 0.42
C TYR A 61 3.29 -6.38 1.15
N VAL A 62 4.08 -6.15 2.21
CA VAL A 62 4.68 -7.25 2.99
C VAL A 62 3.60 -8.11 3.63
N MET A 63 2.58 -7.50 4.23
CA MET A 63 1.46 -8.22 4.85
C MET A 63 0.74 -9.13 3.85
N TYR A 64 0.41 -8.62 2.65
CA TYR A 64 -0.24 -9.42 1.61
C TYR A 64 0.69 -10.51 1.06
N TYR A 65 1.99 -10.25 0.96
CA TYR A 65 2.97 -11.23 0.49
C TYR A 65 3.05 -12.44 1.44
N GLU A 66 3.20 -12.20 2.74
CA GLU A 66 3.26 -13.25 3.75
C GLU A 66 1.94 -14.03 3.83
N MET A 67 0.82 -13.32 3.85
CA MET A 67 -0.51 -13.95 3.87
C MET A 67 -0.75 -14.82 2.63
N SER A 68 -0.45 -14.31 1.44
CA SER A 68 -0.64 -15.05 0.18
C SER A 68 0.24 -16.29 0.14
N TYR A 69 1.49 -16.19 0.61
CA TYR A 69 2.39 -17.34 0.70
C TYR A 69 1.85 -18.42 1.66
N GLY A 70 1.37 -18.03 2.84
CA GLY A 70 0.75 -18.96 3.79
C GLY A 70 -0.51 -19.63 3.24
N LEU A 71 -1.40 -18.85 2.61
CA LEU A 71 -2.59 -19.37 1.95
C LEU A 71 -2.24 -20.33 0.81
N ASN A 72 -1.19 -20.04 0.05
CA ASN A 72 -0.74 -20.88 -1.06
C ASN A 72 -0.25 -22.26 -0.58
N ILE A 73 0.57 -22.29 0.48
CA ILE A 73 1.01 -23.56 1.10
C ILE A 73 -0.20 -24.38 1.56
N GLU A 74 -1.12 -23.77 2.30
CA GLU A 74 -2.27 -24.50 2.82
C GLU A 74 -3.21 -24.96 1.70
N MET A 75 -3.38 -24.16 0.65
CA MET A 75 -4.14 -24.56 -0.55
C MET A 75 -3.55 -25.82 -1.19
N HIS A 76 -2.24 -25.84 -1.46
CA HIS A 76 -1.59 -27.03 -2.05
C HIS A 76 -1.64 -28.24 -1.12
N LYS A 77 -1.50 -28.03 0.19
CA LYS A 77 -1.64 -29.09 1.19
C LYS A 77 -3.05 -29.69 1.18
N GLN A 78 -4.10 -28.87 1.17
CA GLN A 78 -5.48 -29.36 1.10
C GLN A 78 -5.77 -30.08 -0.22
N ALA A 79 -5.25 -29.57 -1.34
CA ALA A 79 -5.36 -30.24 -2.64
C ALA A 79 -4.73 -31.65 -2.62
N GLU A 80 -3.56 -31.81 -2.02
CA GLU A 80 -2.90 -33.11 -1.87
C GLU A 80 -3.66 -34.05 -0.92
N ILE A 81 -4.23 -33.54 0.17
CA ILE A 81 -5.11 -34.31 1.06
C ILE A 81 -6.33 -34.83 0.27
N VAL A 82 -7.02 -33.95 -0.47
CA VAL A 82 -8.17 -34.33 -1.30
C VAL A 82 -7.79 -35.41 -2.31
N LYS A 83 -6.63 -35.27 -2.97
CA LYS A 83 -6.12 -36.26 -3.92
C LYS A 83 -5.88 -37.62 -3.27
N ARG A 84 -5.25 -37.66 -2.10
CA ARG A 84 -4.99 -38.91 -1.36
C ARG A 84 -6.27 -39.57 -0.87
N LEU A 85 -7.21 -38.79 -0.33
CA LEU A 85 -8.51 -39.30 0.10
C LEU A 85 -9.29 -39.89 -1.08
N ASN A 86 -9.32 -39.20 -2.22
CA ASN A 86 -9.96 -39.72 -3.43
C ASN A 86 -9.28 -41.01 -3.94
N GLY A 87 -7.95 -41.08 -3.86
CA GLY A 87 -7.19 -42.30 -4.16
C GLY A 87 -7.59 -43.48 -3.26
N ILE A 88 -7.75 -43.25 -1.95
CA ILE A 88 -8.23 -44.28 -1.01
C ILE A 88 -9.65 -44.71 -1.36
N CYS A 89 -10.56 -43.77 -1.62
CA CYS A 89 -11.94 -44.07 -2.00
C CYS A 89 -11.99 -44.94 -3.27
N ALA A 90 -11.18 -44.63 -4.29
CA ALA A 90 -11.10 -45.40 -5.51
C ALA A 90 -10.54 -46.82 -5.27
N GLN A 91 -9.59 -46.98 -4.34
CA GLN A 91 -9.05 -48.29 -3.96
C GLN A 91 -10.05 -49.15 -3.18
N VAL A 92 -10.93 -48.53 -2.38
CA VAL A 92 -11.95 -49.25 -1.61
C VAL A 92 -13.15 -49.64 -2.48
N LEU A 93 -13.42 -48.88 -3.54
CA LEU A 93 -14.58 -49.07 -4.44
C LEU A 93 -14.78 -50.52 -4.93
N PRO A 94 -13.75 -51.27 -5.39
CA PRO A 94 -13.91 -52.62 -5.92
C PRO A 94 -14.34 -53.66 -4.87
N TYR A 95 -14.19 -53.36 -3.58
CA TYR A 95 -14.54 -54.28 -2.48
C TYR A 95 -16.01 -54.17 -2.04
N LEU A 96 -16.77 -53.23 -2.61
CA LEU A 96 -18.17 -53.00 -2.28
C LEU A 96 -19.10 -53.72 -3.28
N SER A 97 -20.36 -53.97 -2.87
CA SER A 97 -21.39 -54.49 -3.78
C SER A 97 -21.74 -53.47 -4.87
N GLN A 98 -22.18 -53.94 -6.05
CA GLN A 98 -22.53 -53.10 -7.21
C GLN A 98 -23.49 -51.94 -6.87
N GLU A 99 -24.48 -52.17 -6.00
CA GLU A 99 -25.40 -51.11 -5.56
C GLU A 99 -24.69 -50.03 -4.72
N HIS A 100 -23.84 -50.44 -3.77
CA HIS A 100 -23.07 -49.51 -2.94
C HIS A 100 -21.99 -48.77 -3.76
N GLN A 101 -21.43 -49.39 -4.79
CA GLN A 101 -20.46 -48.75 -5.68
C GLN A 101 -21.04 -47.50 -6.34
N GLN A 102 -22.25 -47.60 -6.90
CA GLN A 102 -22.92 -46.48 -7.56
C GLN A 102 -23.26 -45.36 -6.56
N GLN A 103 -23.72 -45.72 -5.34
CA GLN A 103 -24.01 -44.75 -4.28
C GLN A 103 -22.75 -44.00 -3.82
N VAL A 104 -21.65 -44.73 -3.58
CA VAL A 104 -20.37 -44.13 -3.16
C VAL A 104 -19.80 -43.23 -4.25
N LEU A 105 -19.84 -43.66 -5.51
CA LEU A 105 -19.37 -42.86 -6.64
C LEU A 105 -20.17 -41.53 -6.76
N GLY A 106 -21.49 -41.60 -6.64
CA GLY A 106 -22.35 -40.42 -6.64
C GLY A 106 -22.10 -39.49 -5.45
N ALA A 107 -21.85 -40.05 -4.26
CA ALA A 107 -21.53 -39.29 -3.06
C ALA A 107 -20.17 -38.57 -3.18
N ILE A 108 -19.15 -39.23 -3.73
CA ILE A 108 -17.81 -38.63 -3.95
C ILE A 108 -17.92 -37.45 -4.92
N GLU A 109 -18.64 -37.62 -6.03
CA GLU A 109 -18.74 -36.55 -7.04
C GLU A 109 -19.50 -35.34 -6.50
N ARG A 110 -20.56 -35.55 -5.73
CA ARG A 110 -21.26 -34.47 -5.02
C ARG A 110 -20.39 -33.82 -3.95
N ALA A 111 -19.59 -34.58 -3.21
CA ALA A 111 -18.68 -34.03 -2.19
C ALA A 111 -17.58 -33.14 -2.79
N LYS A 112 -17.17 -33.40 -4.05
CA LYS A 112 -16.21 -32.56 -4.77
C LYS A 112 -16.83 -31.26 -5.32
N GLN A 113 -18.15 -31.20 -5.46
CA GLN A 113 -18.86 -30.04 -5.98
C GLN A 113 -19.18 -29.06 -4.84
N VAL A 114 -18.21 -28.22 -4.50
CA VAL A 114 -18.44 -27.10 -3.57
C VAL A 114 -19.08 -25.94 -4.32
N THR A 115 -20.28 -25.53 -3.91
CA THR A 115 -20.99 -24.41 -4.54
C THR A 115 -20.59 -23.06 -3.91
N ALA A 116 -20.68 -21.98 -4.69
CA ALA A 116 -20.42 -20.62 -4.21
C ALA A 116 -21.18 -20.23 -2.92
N PRO A 117 -22.48 -20.56 -2.71
CA PRO A 117 -23.15 -20.26 -1.45
C PRO A 117 -22.58 -21.03 -0.25
N GLU A 118 -22.21 -22.31 -0.42
CA GLU A 118 -21.59 -23.11 0.64
C GLU A 118 -20.21 -22.55 1.02
N LEU A 119 -19.40 -22.19 0.01
CA LEU A 119 -18.11 -21.55 0.23
C LEU A 119 -18.25 -20.24 1.03
N ASN A 120 -19.19 -19.38 0.63
CA ASN A 120 -19.47 -18.12 1.32
C ASN A 120 -19.99 -18.33 2.76
N SER A 121 -20.71 -19.42 3.02
CA SER A 121 -21.15 -19.78 4.37
C SER A 121 -19.97 -20.15 5.26
N ILE A 122 -19.06 -20.99 4.76
CA ILE A 122 -17.85 -21.42 5.48
C ILE A 122 -16.95 -20.22 5.80
N ILE A 123 -16.71 -19.34 4.82
CA ILE A 123 -15.90 -18.13 5.02
C ILE A 123 -16.50 -17.23 6.11
N ARG A 124 -17.83 -17.02 6.09
CA ARG A 124 -18.51 -16.20 7.11
C ARG A 124 -18.39 -16.80 8.50
N GLN A 125 -18.56 -18.12 8.62
CA GLN A 125 -18.40 -18.80 9.90
C GLN A 125 -16.97 -18.66 10.43
N LEU A 126 -15.96 -18.77 9.57
CA LEU A 126 -14.57 -18.60 9.95
C LEU A 126 -14.26 -17.15 10.38
N GLN A 127 -14.76 -16.15 9.65
CA GLN A 127 -14.61 -14.74 10.03
C GLN A 127 -15.24 -14.46 11.40
N ALA A 128 -16.44 -14.99 11.66
CA ALA A 128 -17.10 -14.83 12.96
C ALA A 128 -16.28 -15.48 14.09
N HIS A 129 -15.67 -16.64 13.83
CA HIS A 129 -14.82 -17.31 14.81
C HIS A 129 -13.53 -16.53 15.12
N GLN A 130 -12.86 -16.00 14.09
CA GLN A 130 -11.65 -15.19 14.26
C GLN A 130 -11.94 -13.87 14.99
N LEU A 131 -13.06 -13.21 14.69
CA LEU A 131 -13.51 -12.02 15.42
C LEU A 131 -13.82 -12.34 16.89
N SER A 132 -14.46 -13.47 17.16
CA SER A 132 -14.73 -13.90 18.54
C SER A 132 -13.45 -14.21 19.32
N GLN A 133 -12.40 -14.71 18.67
CA GLN A 133 -11.12 -15.01 19.32
C GLN A 133 -10.33 -13.73 19.63
N LEU A 134 -10.39 -12.72 18.75
CA LEU A 134 -9.85 -11.38 19.00
C LEU A 134 -10.59 -10.67 20.14
N GLN A 135 -11.91 -10.83 20.23
CA GLN A 135 -12.70 -10.30 21.35
C GLN A 135 -12.39 -11.01 22.68
N ALA A 136 -12.08 -12.32 22.64
CA ALA A 136 -11.73 -13.10 23.83
C ALA A 136 -10.32 -12.82 24.35
N LEU A 137 -9.39 -12.41 23.48
CA LEU A 137 -8.06 -11.92 23.89
C LEU A 137 -8.13 -10.52 24.50
N ALA A 138 -9.20 -9.78 24.25
CA ALA A 138 -9.53 -8.50 24.87
C ALA A 138 -10.40 -8.68 26.14
N LEU A 139 -10.03 -9.59 27.04
CA LEU A 139 -10.60 -9.57 28.40
C LEU A 139 -9.96 -8.43 29.21
N PRO A 140 -10.74 -7.73 30.05
CA PRO A 140 -10.41 -6.43 30.58
C PRO A 140 -9.30 -6.56 31.61
N LEU A 141 -8.30 -5.69 31.52
CA LEU A 141 -7.45 -5.36 32.66
C LEU A 141 -8.37 -4.89 33.79
N THR A 142 -8.72 -5.80 34.68
CA THR A 142 -9.37 -5.47 35.95
C THR A 142 -8.42 -4.52 36.67
N PRO A 143 -8.85 -3.30 37.04
CA PRO A 143 -8.00 -2.40 37.81
C PRO A 143 -7.72 -3.09 39.14
N LEU A 144 -6.44 -3.41 39.37
CA LEU A 144 -5.95 -3.89 40.64
C LEU A 144 -6.37 -2.86 41.72
N PRO A 145 -7.06 -3.26 42.80
CA PRO A 145 -7.39 -2.33 43.87
C PRO A 145 -6.12 -2.14 44.70
N VAL A 146 -5.24 -1.24 44.28
CA VAL A 146 -4.18 -0.73 45.15
C VAL A 146 -4.81 0.31 46.07
N GLY A 147 -5.44 -0.19 47.12
CA GLY A 147 -5.73 0.58 48.31
C GLY A 147 -4.47 0.67 49.15
N LEU A 148 -3.71 1.77 49.02
CA LEU A 148 -2.82 2.26 50.06
C LEU A 148 -2.88 3.79 50.11
N GLN A 149 -3.21 4.29 51.29
CA GLN A 149 -3.34 5.70 51.67
C GLN A 149 -2.15 6.58 51.25
N PRO A 150 -2.38 7.85 50.88
CA PRO A 150 -1.32 8.84 50.77
C PRO A 150 -1.02 9.47 52.14
N PRO A 151 0.25 9.65 52.55
CA PRO A 151 0.60 10.67 53.52
C PRO A 151 0.74 12.01 52.80
N SER A 152 -0.10 12.96 53.22
CA SER A 152 -0.08 14.38 52.89
C SER A 152 1.21 15.07 53.32
N LEU A 153 1.87 15.84 52.45
CA LEU A 153 2.69 17.04 52.76
C LEU A 153 2.96 17.88 51.47
N PRO A 154 3.30 19.18 51.59
CA PRO A 154 2.76 20.24 50.73
C PRO A 154 3.63 20.62 49.50
N ALA A 155 2.98 21.41 48.63
CA ALA A 155 3.45 21.94 47.37
C ALA A 155 4.70 22.84 47.47
N VAL A 156 5.61 22.71 46.49
CA VAL A 156 6.37 23.84 45.95
C VAL A 156 6.87 23.55 44.51
N SER A 157 6.51 24.48 43.62
CA SER A 157 7.30 25.08 42.53
C SER A 157 8.04 24.24 41.47
N ALA A 158 7.78 24.69 40.23
CA ALA A 158 8.71 24.86 39.12
C ALA A 158 9.18 23.62 38.33
N GLY A 159 8.80 23.63 37.05
CA GLY A 159 9.81 23.78 36.01
C GLY A 159 10.21 22.50 35.27
N THR A 160 9.81 22.46 34.00
CA THR A 160 10.68 22.03 32.89
C THR A 160 10.93 20.52 32.77
N GLY A 161 10.07 19.87 31.97
CA GLY A 161 10.34 18.53 31.45
C GLY A 161 11.48 18.53 30.45
N LEU A 162 12.63 18.00 30.85
CA LEU A 162 13.72 17.60 29.96
C LEU A 162 13.59 16.11 29.66
N LEU A 163 13.15 15.78 28.45
CA LEU A 163 13.22 14.41 27.92
C LEU A 163 14.65 14.15 27.44
N SER A 164 15.40 13.36 28.22
CA SER A 164 16.68 12.79 27.84
C SER A 164 16.51 11.82 26.67
N LEU A 165 17.14 12.13 25.54
CA LEU A 165 17.34 11.20 24.43
C LEU A 165 18.69 10.49 24.62
N SER A 166 18.62 9.21 24.99
CA SER A 166 19.75 8.30 25.05
C SER A 166 20.33 8.05 23.66
N ALA A 167 21.60 8.42 23.50
CA ALA A 167 22.46 8.05 22.40
C ALA A 167 22.88 6.58 22.52
N LEU A 168 22.72 5.81 21.44
CA LEU A 168 23.50 4.60 21.22
C LEU A 168 23.95 4.57 19.76
N GLY A 169 25.26 4.62 19.58
CA GLY A 169 25.90 4.64 18.27
C GLY A 169 25.86 3.29 17.58
N SER A 170 26.06 3.33 16.25
CA SER A 170 26.93 2.39 15.55
C SER A 170 27.29 2.96 14.18
N GLN A 171 28.60 3.08 14.01
CA GLN A 171 29.37 3.45 12.84
C GLN A 171 29.49 2.20 11.95
N ALA A 172 29.14 2.29 10.67
CA ALA A 172 29.64 1.37 9.64
C ALA A 172 29.57 1.99 8.24
N HIS A 173 30.74 2.50 7.84
CA HIS A 173 31.39 2.37 6.53
C HIS A 173 30.69 2.83 5.24
N LEU A 174 31.29 3.87 4.66
CA LEU A 174 31.24 4.26 3.25
C LEU A 174 31.85 3.19 2.34
N SER A 175 31.25 2.95 1.17
CA SER A 175 31.97 2.66 -0.08
C SER A 175 31.07 3.02 -1.26
N LYS A 176 31.61 3.85 -2.16
CA LYS A 176 31.03 4.33 -3.42
C LYS A 176 31.10 3.26 -4.51
N GLU A 177 29.98 3.11 -5.23
CA GLU A 177 29.82 3.21 -6.69
C GLU A 177 30.92 2.69 -7.64
N ASP A 178 30.58 1.73 -8.51
CA ASP A 178 30.80 1.82 -9.97
C ASP A 178 30.02 0.75 -10.77
N LYS A 179 28.97 1.22 -11.46
CA LYS A 179 28.59 1.03 -12.88
C LYS A 179 29.28 -0.09 -13.70
N ASN A 180 28.49 -0.96 -14.35
CA ASN A 180 28.44 -1.15 -15.83
C ASN A 180 27.61 -2.39 -16.25
N GLY A 181 26.76 -2.24 -17.28
CA GLY A 181 26.48 -3.30 -18.26
C GLY A 181 25.12 -4.00 -18.19
N HIS A 182 24.17 -3.49 -19.00
CA HIS A 182 22.89 -4.09 -19.36
C HIS A 182 23.01 -4.73 -20.75
N ASP A 183 22.56 -5.98 -20.90
CA ASP A 183 21.92 -6.56 -22.09
C ASP A 183 21.46 -7.97 -21.68
N GLY A 184 20.23 -8.45 -21.87
CA GLY A 184 19.28 -8.16 -22.94
C GLY A 184 18.90 -9.50 -23.60
N ASP A 185 18.34 -10.44 -22.81
CA ASP A 185 17.90 -11.75 -23.31
C ASP A 185 16.47 -11.63 -23.85
N THR A 186 16.33 -11.59 -25.17
CA THR A 186 15.05 -11.78 -25.86
C THR A 186 15.26 -12.41 -27.23
N HIS A 187 14.39 -13.38 -27.52
CA HIS A 187 13.93 -13.85 -28.84
C HIS A 187 14.68 -14.99 -29.53
N GLN A 188 14.09 -16.19 -29.42
CA GLN A 188 13.82 -17.02 -30.60
C GLN A 188 12.50 -17.78 -30.39
N GLU A 189 11.47 -17.31 -31.08
CA GLU A 189 10.23 -18.03 -31.35
C GLU A 189 10.59 -19.25 -32.21
N ASP A 190 10.25 -20.45 -31.74
CA ASP A 190 10.36 -21.69 -32.52
C ASP A 190 8.98 -22.01 -33.10
N ASP A 191 8.92 -21.93 -34.42
CA ASP A 191 7.80 -22.21 -35.32
C ASP A 191 7.44 -23.71 -35.25
N GLY A 192 6.38 -24.03 -34.49
CA GLY A 192 5.81 -25.38 -34.38
C GLY A 192 4.67 -25.63 -35.36
N GLU A 193 5.04 -26.11 -36.54
CA GLU A 193 4.36 -27.10 -37.38
C GLU A 193 2.86 -26.97 -37.75
N LYS A 194 2.68 -26.69 -39.04
CA LYS A 194 1.61 -27.17 -39.91
C LYS A 194 1.58 -28.70 -39.96
N SER A 195 0.43 -29.33 -39.68
CA SER A 195 0.08 -30.62 -40.29
C SER A 195 -1.44 -30.90 -40.22
N ASP A 196 -1.99 -31.19 -41.40
CA ASP A 196 -3.24 -31.88 -41.78
C ASP A 196 -4.52 -31.75 -40.91
#